data_AF-A0A1H3JZN6-F1
#
_entry.id   AF-A0A1H3JZN6-F1
#
_cell.length_a   1.000
_cell.length_b   1.000
_cell.length_c   1.000
_cell.angle_alpha   90.00
_cell.angle_beta   90.00
_cell.angle_gamma   90.00
#
_symmetry.space_group_name_H-M   'P 1'
#
loop_
_entity.id
_entity.type
_entity.pdbx_description
1 polymer ?
#
loop_
_entity_poly.entity_id
_entity_poly.type
_entity_poly.pdbx_seq_one_letter_code
_entity_poly.pdbx_strand_id
1 'polypeptide(L)' 'MEIKILGTGCEKCSVLESNAKEAAKLLGMAAQFEKVQDLSDIMSYGVMKTPALVIDGNVEVMGKLATVEEIKSILEKK' A
#
# COMPACT_ATOMS: atom_id res chain seq x y z
N MET A 1 -9.29 -7.93 -2.69
CA MET A 1 -8.70 -6.60 -2.47
C MET A 1 -7.40 -6.52 -3.24
N GLU A 2 -7.20 -5.45 -3.98
CA GLU A 2 -5.94 -5.20 -4.70
C GLU A 2 -5.12 -4.14 -3.94
N ILE A 3 -3.96 -4.52 -3.42
CA ILE A 3 -3.05 -3.63 -2.70
C ILE A 3 -1.83 -3.37 -3.57
N LYS A 4 -1.70 -2.14 -4.03
CA LYS A 4 -0.59 -1.66 -4.85
C LYS A 4 0.36 -0.82 -4.01
N ILE A 5 1.63 -1.21 -3.94
CA ILE A 5 2.69 -0.42 -3.32
C ILE A 5 3.40 0.37 -4.41
N LEU A 6 3.22 1.68 -4.39
CA LEU A 6 3.83 2.64 -5.29
C LEU A 6 5.15 3.14 -4.68
N GLY A 7 6.29 2.73 -5.22
CA GLY A 7 7.57 3.19 -4.69
C GLY A 7 8.79 2.71 -5.46
N THR A 8 9.79 3.58 -5.55
CA THR A 8 11.04 3.37 -6.30
C THR A 8 12.06 2.47 -5.56
N GLY A 9 11.60 1.46 -4.82
CA GLY A 9 12.48 0.41 -4.29
C GLY A 9 13.22 0.70 -2.97
N CYS A 10 12.81 1.67 -2.15
CA CYS A 10 13.37 1.85 -0.81
C CYS A 10 12.94 0.72 0.16
N GLU A 11 13.76 0.43 1.18
CA GLU A 11 13.44 -0.51 2.29
C GLU A 11 12.05 -0.28 2.88
N LYS A 12 11.61 0.98 2.94
CA LYS A 12 10.30 1.38 3.42
C LYS A 12 9.14 0.72 2.66
N CYS A 13 9.29 0.47 1.36
CA CYS A 13 8.26 -0.17 0.54
C CYS A 13 8.08 -1.65 0.90
N SER A 14 9.20 -2.34 1.19
CA SER A 14 9.18 -3.74 1.62
C SER A 14 8.54 -3.89 3.00
N VAL A 15 8.85 -2.99 3.94
CA VAL A 15 8.21 -2.98 5.26
C VAL A 15 6.70 -2.73 5.14
N LEU A 16 6.29 -1.78 4.30
CA LEU A 16 4.88 -1.46 4.07
C LEU A 16 4.11 -2.66 3.48
N GLU A 17 4.69 -3.35 2.50
CA GLU A 17 4.11 -4.58 1.94
C GLU A 17 3.95 -5.67 3.01
N SER A 18 4.99 -5.88 3.82
CA SER A 18 4.96 -6.90 4.88
C SER A 18 3.86 -6.59 5.90
N ASN A 19 3.75 -5.32 6.32
CA ASN A 19 2.70 -4.88 7.23
C ASN A 19 1.30 -5.05 6.63
N ALA A 20 1.14 -4.74 5.34
CA ALA A 20 -0.13 -4.86 4.65
C ALA A 20 -0.54 -6.34 4.45
N LYS A 21 0.42 -7.22 4.15
CA LYS A 21 0.22 -8.68 4.12
C LYS A 21 -0.25 -9.21 5.47
N GLU A 22 0.39 -8.76 6.53
CA GLU A 22 0.06 -9.18 7.88
C GLU A 22 -1.33 -8.68 8.30
N ALA A 23 -1.65 -7.41 8.02
CA ALA A 23 -2.98 -6.84 8.27
C ALA A 23 -4.08 -7.59 7.51
N ALA A 24 -3.90 -7.83 6.21
CA ALA A 24 -4.87 -8.57 5.40
C ALA A 24 -5.06 -10.01 5.89
N LYS A 25 -3.97 -10.68 6.30
CA LYS A 25 -4.01 -12.03 6.87
C LYS A 25 -4.74 -12.05 8.22
N LEU A 26 -4.50 -11.07 9.09
CA LEU A 26 -5.19 -10.94 10.38
C LEU A 26 -6.69 -10.68 10.22
N LEU A 27 -7.08 -9.98 9.15
CA LEU A 27 -8.48 -9.75 8.80
C LEU A 27 -9.12 -10.92 8.04
N GLY A 28 -8.34 -11.94 7.66
CA GLY A 28 -8.83 -13.05 6.85
C GLY A 28 -9.25 -12.63 5.43
N MET A 29 -8.76 -11.49 4.94
CA MET A 29 -9.11 -10.95 3.63
C MET A 29 -8.09 -11.38 2.58
N ALA A 30 -8.59 -11.78 1.40
CA ALA A 30 -7.75 -12.06 0.25
C ALA A 30 -7.30 -10.73 -0.40
N ALA A 31 -6.07 -10.33 -0.09
CA ALA A 31 -5.40 -9.18 -0.72
C ALA A 31 -4.34 -9.65 -1.72
N GLN A 32 -4.36 -9.09 -2.93
CA GLN A 32 -3.28 -9.20 -3.90
C GLN A 32 -2.29 -8.07 -3.69
N PHE A 33 -0.99 -8.37 -3.74
CA PHE A 33 0.06 -7.38 -3.53
C PHE A 33 0.82 -7.17 -4.82
N GLU A 34 0.75 -5.95 -5.35
CA GLU A 34 1.47 -5.57 -6.56
C GLU A 34 2.40 -4.39 -6.26
N LYS A 35 3.65 -4.48 -6.70
CA LYS A 35 4.63 -3.41 -6.55
C LYS A 35 4.71 -2.64 -7.86
N VAL A 36 4.37 -1.37 -7.79
CA VAL A 36 4.47 -0.45 -8.92
C VAL A 36 5.71 0.42 -8.70
N GLN A 37 6.72 0.19 -9.52
CA GLN A 37 7.99 0.93 -9.47
C GLN A 37 8.07 1.99 -10.59
N ASP A 38 7.15 1.92 -11.54
CA ASP A 38 7.06 2.83 -12.67
C ASP A 38 6.58 4.22 -12.23
N LEU A 39 7.44 5.21 -12.43
CA LEU A 39 7.14 6.61 -12.15
C LEU A 39 5.89 7.11 -12.90
N SER A 40 5.66 6.60 -14.11
CA SER A 40 4.49 6.93 -14.93
C SER A 40 3.19 6.52 -14.24
N ASP A 41 3.12 5.29 -13.71
CA ASP A 41 1.95 4.80 -12.99
C ASP A 41 1.76 5.59 -11.68
N ILE A 42 2.84 5.82 -10.93
CA ILE A 42 2.81 6.60 -9.68
C ILE A 42 2.23 8.00 -9.91
N MET A 43 2.66 8.68 -10.98
CA MET A 43 2.10 9.98 -11.38
C MET A 43 0.64 9.86 -11.82
N SER A 44 0.25 8.77 -12.48
CA SER A 44 -1.14 8.52 -12.88
C SER A 44 -2.08 8.33 -11.68
N TYR A 45 -1.57 7.83 -10.55
CA TYR A 45 -2.31 7.77 -9.28
C TYR A 45 -2.29 9.10 -8.49
N GLY A 46 -1.63 10.15 -9.01
CA GLY A 46 -1.53 11.46 -8.35
C GLY A 46 -0.62 11.46 -7.11
N VAL A 47 0.23 10.45 -6.96
CA VAL A 47 1.14 10.34 -5.82
C VAL A 47 2.37 11.21 -6.06
N MET A 48 2.44 12.36 -5.39
CA MET A 48 3.63 13.24 -5.41
C MET A 48 4.74 12.77 -4.47
N LYS A 49 4.40 11.96 -3.45
CA LYS A 49 5.35 11.48 -2.44
C LYS A 49 5.28 9.96 -2.33
N THR A 50 6.31 9.29 -2.82
CA THR A 50 6.55 7.87 -2.61
C THR A 50 7.28 7.66 -1.27
N PRO A 51 7.03 6.55 -0.55
CA PRO A 51 6.17 5.43 -0.90
C PRO A 51 4.67 5.72 -0.68
N ALA A 52 3.82 5.13 -1.49
CA ALA A 52 2.37 5.17 -1.34
C ALA A 52 1.74 3.77 -1.35
N LEU A 53 0.61 3.64 -0.64
CA LEU A 53 -0.23 2.45 -0.59
C LEU A 53 -1.55 2.77 -1.28
N VAL A 54 -1.87 1.98 -2.29
CA VAL A 54 -3.14 2.03 -3.01
C VAL A 54 -3.90 0.76 -2.69
N ILE A 55 -5.17 0.89 -2.33
CA ILE A 55 -6.05 -0.24 -1.99
C ILE A 55 -7.32 -0.13 -2.84
N ASP A 56 -7.55 -1.13 -3.68
CA ASP A 56 -8.61 -1.18 -4.70
C ASP A 56 -8.68 0.13 -5.50
N GLY A 57 -7.53 0.54 -6.05
CA GLY A 57 -7.38 1.75 -6.87
C GLY A 57 -7.42 3.10 -6.12
N ASN A 58 -7.60 3.09 -4.79
CA ASN A 58 -7.64 4.32 -3.98
C ASN A 58 -6.35 4.51 -3.19
N VAL A 59 -5.78 5.72 -3.24
CA VAL A 59 -4.58 6.07 -2.46
C VAL A 59 -4.97 6.29 -1.01
N GLU A 60 -4.64 5.32 -0.15
CA GLU A 60 -4.93 5.40 1.28
C GLU A 60 -3.75 5.99 2.06
N VAL A 61 -2.52 5.76 1.57
CA VAL A 61 -1.29 6.22 2.22
C VAL A 61 -0.37 6.82 1.17
N MET A 62 0.21 7.99 1.45
CA MET A 62 1.22 8.61 0.60
C MET A 62 2.31 9.27 1.45
N GLY A 63 3.57 9.08 1.07
CA GLY A 63 4.73 9.68 1.71
C GLY A 63 5.01 9.22 3.15
N LYS A 64 4.31 8.21 3.66
CA LYS A 64 4.51 7.66 5.01
C LYS A 64 4.49 6.12 5.01
N LEU A 65 5.13 5.57 6.03
CA LEU A 65 5.16 4.14 6.30
C LEU A 65 4.03 3.82 7.29
N ALA A 66 2.94 3.24 6.80
CA ALA A 66 1.83 2.84 7.66
C ALA A 66 2.18 1.56 8.44
N THR A 67 1.78 1.53 9.71
CA THR A 67 1.91 0.35 10.57
C THR A 67 0.81 -0.66 10.27
N VAL A 68 0.98 -1.89 10.75
CA VAL A 68 -0.04 -2.96 10.62
C VAL A 68 -1.40 -2.48 11.13
N GLU A 69 -1.45 -1.76 12.26
CA GLU A 69 -2.70 -1.24 12.85
C GLU A 69 -3.37 -0.17 12.00
N GLU A 70 -2.61 0.76 11.42
CA GLU A 70 -3.16 1.76 10.50
C GLU A 70 -3.72 1.09 9.25
N ILE A 71 -2.98 0.16 8.64
CA ILE A 71 -3.42 -0.56 7.45
C ILE A 71 -4.66 -1.39 7.75
N LYS A 72 -4.70 -2.04 8.91
CA LYS A 72 -5.87 -2.78 9.38
C LYS A 72 -7.08 -1.86 9.53
N SER A 73 -6.92 -0.70 10.16
CA SER A 73 -8.00 0.29 10.29
C SER A 73 -8.49 0.82 8.95
N ILE A 74 -7.60 0.97 7.97
CA ILE A 74 -7.94 1.37 6.61
C ILE A 74 -8.73 0.24 5.91
N LEU A 75 -8.26 -0.99 6.02
CA LEU A 75 -8.92 -2.17 5.43
C LEU A 75 -10.28 -2.47 6.09
N GLU A 76 -10.43 -2.24 7.40
CA GLU A 76 -11.70 -2.38 8.13
C GLU A 76 -12.71 -1.26 7.83
N LYS A 77 -12.26 -0.10 7.36
CA LYS A 77 -13.13 1.02 7.00
C LYS A 77 -13.78 0.89 5.62
N LYS A 78 -13.37 -0.10 4.82
CA LYS A 78 -13.96 -0.44 3.52
C LYS A 78 -14.86 -1.66 3.62
#